data_AF-A0A2V9ZTA0-F1
#
_entry.id   AF-A0A2V9ZTA0-F1
#
_cell.length_a   1.000
_cell.length_b   1.000
_cell.length_c   1.000
_cell.angle_alpha   90.00
_cell.angle_beta   90.00
_cell.angle_gamma   90.00
#
_symmetry.space_group_name_H-M   'P 1'
#
loop_
_entity.id
_entity.type
_entity.pdbx_description
1 polymer ?
#
loop_
_entity_poly.entity_id
_entity_poly.type
_entity_poly.pdbx_seq_one_letter_code
_entity_poly.pdbx_strand_id
1 'polypeptide(L)' 'MNLRRRGKEPPGQKILDGGVVSRTTGAYQIGGGIDIKTPIPALGFRVQTRHFLTGDPGFGFRNHQTASAGAGIVLRF' A
#
# COMPACT_ATOMS: atom_id res chain seq x y z
N MET A 1 -16.97 -36.07 -34.06
CA MET A 1 -16.31 -36.36 -32.78
C MET A 1 -15.38 -35.19 -32.47
N ASN A 2 -15.74 -34.29 -31.55
CA ASN A 2 -14.95 -33.08 -31.27
C ASN A 2 -14.22 -33.21 -29.92
N LEU A 3 -12.90 -33.37 -30.01
CA LEU A 3 -11.98 -33.54 -28.89
C LEU A 3 -11.67 -32.17 -28.26
N ARG A 4 -12.32 -31.85 -27.13
CA ARG A 4 -12.01 -30.64 -26.36
C ARG A 4 -10.66 -30.81 -25.66
N ARG A 5 -9.61 -30.17 -26.19
CA ARG A 5 -8.30 -30.09 -25.52
C ARG A 5 -8.48 -29.31 -24.22
N ARG A 6 -8.33 -30.03 -23.10
CA ARG A 6 -8.32 -29.49 -21.74
C ARG A 6 -7.09 -28.59 -21.62
N GLY A 7 -7.28 -27.28 -21.65
CA GLY A 7 -6.24 -26.31 -21.35
C GLY A 7 -5.71 -26.58 -19.94
N LYS A 8 -4.40 -26.77 -19.84
CA LYS A 8 -3.71 -27.00 -18.57
C LYS A 8 -3.68 -25.65 -17.84
N GLU A 9 -4.48 -25.51 -16.79
CA GLU A 9 -4.52 -24.28 -15.99
C GLU A 9 -3.15 -24.05 -15.32
N PRO A 10 -2.59 -22.83 -15.38
CA PRO A 10 -1.37 -22.50 -14.66
C PRO A 10 -1.63 -22.59 -13.15
N PRO A 11 -0.75 -23.24 -12.37
CA PRO A 11 -0.94 -23.39 -10.94
C PRO A 11 -0.80 -22.02 -10.26
N GLY A 12 -1.93 -21.43 -9.86
CA GLY A 12 -1.93 -20.18 -9.09
C GLY A 12 -3.13 -19.26 -9.27
N GLN A 13 -4.01 -19.50 -10.25
CA GLN A 13 -5.17 -18.62 -10.47
C GLN A 13 -6.47 -19.40 -10.28
N LYS A 14 -6.92 -19.51 -9.03
CA LYS A 14 -8.30 -19.94 -8.76
C LYS A 14 -9.22 -18.81 -9.26
N ILE A 15 -10.00 -19.10 -10.30
CA ILE A 15 -11.12 -18.27 -10.72
C ILE A 15 -12.11 -18.30 -9.56
N LEU A 16 -12.27 -17.19 -8.85
CA LEU A 16 -13.22 -17.06 -7.75
C LEU A 16 -14.48 -16.43 -8.34
N ASP A 17 -15.51 -17.26 -8.50
CA ASP A 17 -16.86 -16.84 -8.88
C ASP A 17 -17.32 -15.68 -8.00
N GLY A 18 -17.59 -14.53 -8.61
CA GLY A 18 -18.50 -13.48 -8.12
C GLY A 18 -18.25 -12.84 -6.74
N GLY A 19 -17.21 -13.23 -5.99
CA GLY A 19 -16.90 -12.70 -4.66
C GLY A 19 -15.64 -11.86 -4.69
N VAL A 20 -15.74 -10.57 -4.38
CA VAL A 20 -14.58 -9.71 -4.17
C VAL A 20 -13.74 -10.29 -3.03
N VAL A 21 -12.66 -10.99 -3.38
CA VAL A 21 -11.70 -11.47 -2.40
C VAL A 21 -10.90 -10.27 -1.94
N SER A 22 -11.30 -9.74 -0.78
CA SER A 22 -10.56 -8.67 -0.11
C SER A 22 -9.18 -9.21 0.27
N ARG A 23 -8.15 -8.78 -0.45
CA ARG A 23 -6.74 -9.06 -0.13
C ARG A 23 -6.27 -8.04 0.90
N THR A 24 -6.80 -8.13 2.12
CA THR A 24 -6.26 -7.38 3.25
C THR A 24 -4.88 -7.92 3.59
N THR A 25 -3.90 -7.04 3.65
CA THR A 25 -2.53 -7.39 4.04
C THR A 25 -2.04 -6.43 5.12
N GLY A 26 -1.22 -6.95 6.03
CA GLY A 26 -0.56 -6.14 7.04
C GLY A 26 0.52 -5.26 6.43
N ALA A 27 0.57 -4.01 6.86
CA ALA A 27 1.60 -3.06 6.46
C ALA A 27 2.26 -2.46 7.71
N TYR A 28 3.59 -2.50 7.75
CA TYR A 28 4.39 -1.75 8.72
C TYR A 28 4.77 -0.41 8.09
N GLN A 29 4.47 0.68 8.79
CA GLN A 29 4.85 2.02 8.33
C GLN A 29 5.98 2.57 9.20
N ILE A 30 7.06 3.00 8.57
CA ILE A 30 8.12 3.79 9.19
C ILE A 30 8.20 5.13 8.47
N GLY A 31 8.34 6.22 9.20
CA GLY A 31 8.37 7.55 8.58
C GLY A 31 8.78 8.63 9.54
N GLY A 32 9.23 9.74 8.97
CA GLY A 32 9.67 10.91 9.70
C GLY A 32 9.24 12.17 8.98
N GLY A 33 9.13 13.27 9.73
CA GLY A 33 8.77 14.56 9.17
C GLY A 33 9.38 15.71 9.96
N ILE A 34 9.48 16.85 9.29
CA ILE A 34 9.94 18.11 9.85
C ILE A 34 8.76 19.08 9.84
N ASP A 35 8.57 19.76 10.96
CA ASP A 35 7.60 20.82 11.14
C ASP A 35 8.31 22.19 11.14
N ILE A 36 7.93 23.05 10.22
CA ILE A 36 8.41 24.43 10.10
C ILE A 36 7.31 25.34 10.62
N LYS A 37 7.61 26.08 11.69
CA LYS A 37 6.70 27.09 12.24
C LYS A 37 6.77 28.36 11.40
N THR A 38 5.62 28.99 11.18
CA THR A 38 5.58 30.33 10.58
C THR A 38 5.38 31.39 11.67
N PRO A 39 5.61 32.68 11.36
CA PRO A 39 5.28 33.79 12.26
C PRO A 39 3.78 33.91 12.58
N ILE A 40 2.91 33.25 11.80
CA ILE A 40 1.47 33.17 12.07
C ILE A 40 1.27 32.02 13.07
N PRO A 41 0.82 32.27 14.31
CA PRO A 41 0.76 31.23 15.35
C PRO A 41 -0.09 30.01 14.99
N ALA A 42 -1.11 30.23 14.13
CA ALA A 42 -2.03 29.19 13.69
C ALA A 42 -1.53 28.40 12.46
N LEU A 43 -0.42 28.79 11.83
CA LEU A 43 0.02 28.24 10.55
C LEU A 43 1.45 27.67 10.62
N GLY A 44 1.61 26.45 10.14
CA GLY A 44 2.89 25.78 9.95
C GLY A 44 2.96 25.06 8.61
N PHE A 45 4.17 24.69 8.19
CA PHE A 45 4.39 23.77 7.09
C PHE A 45 4.99 22.47 7.61
N ARG A 46 4.58 21.34 7.04
CA ARG A 46 5.11 20.02 7.38
C ARG A 46 5.59 19.34 6.13
N VAL A 47 6.80 18.80 6.18
CA VAL A 47 7.32 17.87 5.17
C VAL A 47 7.43 16.51 5.83
N GLN A 48 6.90 15.47 5.19
CA GLN A 48 6.85 14.13 5.75
C GLN A 48 7.20 13.09 4.69
N THR A 49 7.92 12.06 5.12
CA THR A 49 8.17 10.86 4.33
C THR A 49 7.63 9.66 5.09
N ARG A 50 7.01 8.73 4.36
CA ARG A 50 6.44 7.51 4.90
C ARG A 50 6.86 6.36 4.01
N HIS A 51 7.37 5.32 4.63
CA HIS A 51 7.73 4.08 3.97
C HIS A 51 6.81 2.99 4.50
N PHE A 52 6.20 2.25 3.59
CA PHE A 52 5.28 1.16 3.85
C PHE A 52 5.97 -0.13 3.44
N LEU A 53 6.18 -1.00 4.41
CA LEU A 53 6.60 -2.38 4.20
C LEU A 53 5.36 -3.26 4.31
N THR A 54 4.87 -3.72 3.17
CA THR A 54 3.66 -4.53 3.09
C THR A 54 4.04 -5.99 2.82
N GLY A 55 3.48 -6.91 3.62
CA GLY A 55 3.65 -8.34 3.38
C GLY A 55 2.82 -8.82 2.19
N ASP A 56 3.26 -9.88 1.49
CA ASP A 56 2.36 -10.60 0.59
C ASP A 56 1.40 -11.47 1.45
N PRO A 57 0.08 -11.43 1.23
CA PRO A 57 -0.87 -12.27 1.96
C PRO A 57 -0.66 -13.78 1.76
N GLY A 58 0.25 -14.20 0.88
CA GLY A 58 0.60 -15.59 0.62
C GLY A 58 1.83 -16.16 1.35
N PHE A 59 2.36 -15.51 2.40
CA PHE A 59 3.60 -15.95 3.10
C PHE A 59 4.83 -16.09 2.18
N GLY A 60 4.81 -15.50 0.99
CA GLY A 60 5.98 -15.39 0.13
C GLY A 60 6.84 -14.22 0.57
N PHE A 61 8.16 -14.40 0.68
CA PHE A 61 9.14 -13.36 1.04
C PHE A 61 9.33 -12.26 -0.03
N ARG A 62 8.26 -11.85 -0.73
CA ARG A 62 8.28 -10.68 -1.60
C ARG A 62 7.89 -9.45 -0.77
N ASN A 63 8.91 -8.78 -0.25
CA ASN A 63 8.76 -7.49 0.40
C ASN A 63 8.30 -6.45 -0.63
N HIS A 64 7.03 -6.06 -0.62
CA HIS A 64 6.58 -4.89 -1.37
C HIS A 64 6.85 -3.64 -0.52
N GLN A 65 7.76 -2.81 -1.02
CA GLN A 65 8.16 -1.55 -0.40
C GLN A 65 7.57 -0.39 -1.19
N THR A 66 6.79 0.46 -0.53
CA THR A 66 6.25 1.68 -1.13
C THR A 66 6.71 2.86 -0.30
N ALA A 67 7.38 3.82 -0.93
CA ALA A 67 7.74 5.09 -0.30
C ALA A 67 6.80 6.19 -0.79
N SER A 68 6.32 7.03 0.13
CA SER A 68 5.64 8.27 -0.20
C SER A 68 6.32 9.45 0.49
N ALA A 69 6.38 10.57 -0.22
CA ALA A 69 6.82 11.85 0.32
C ALA A 69 5.69 12.85 0.09
N GLY A 70 5.51 13.75 1.05
CA GLY A 70 4.48 14.78 0.97
C GLY A 70 4.87 16.03 1.74
N ALA A 71 4.37 17.16 1.28
CA ALA A 71 4.42 18.42 2.00
C ALA A 71 2.98 18.90 2.24
N GLY A 72 2.75 19.61 3.34
CA GLY A 72 1.43 20.08 3.70
C GLY A 72 1.46 21.28 4.63
N ILE A 73 0.28 21.84 4.85
CA ILE A 73 0.03 22.94 5.78
C ILE A 73 -0.52 22.33 7.07
N VAL A 74 -0.05 22.83 8.22
CA VAL A 74 -0.54 22.47 9.54
C VAL A 74 -1.27 23.67 10.12
N LEU A 75 -2.56 23.49 10.41
CA LEU A 75 -3.36 24.46 11.13
C LEU A 75 -3.40 24.07 12.61
N ARG A 76 -3.10 25.02 13.50
CA ARG A 76 -3.16 24.86 14.95
C ARG A 76 -4.17 25.86 15.49
N PHE A 77 -5.24 25.34 16.10
CA PHE A 77 -6.34 26.10 16.69
C PHE A 77 -6.58 25.62 18.12
#